data_AF-A0A9Q7E984-F1
#
_entry.id   AF-A0A9Q7E984-F1
#
_cell.length_a   1.000
_cell.length_b   1.000
_cell.length_c   1.000
_cell.angle_alpha   90.00
_cell.angle_beta   90.00
_cell.angle_gamma   90.00
#
_symmetry.space_group_name_H-M   'P 1'
#
loop_
_entity.id
_entity.type
_entity.pdbx_description
1 polymer ?
#
loop_
_entity_poly.entity_id
_entity_poly.type
_entity_poly.pdbx_seq_one_letter_code
_entity_poly.pdbx_strand_id
1 'polypeptide(L)'
;MATVILILAILSLLSGIGLIYWINRRKFYRRNVAGLEGFSSFEASLFIRFIERIGKWLAYVLILFSLFLFYIHSLEKERIEDKQQRIEMGNEASTT
;
A
#
# COMPACT_ATOMS: atom_id res chain seq x y z
N MET A 1 -3.68 -17.84 -7.81
CA MET A 1 -3.89 -17.12 -6.54
C MET A 1 -2.80 -16.08 -6.30
N ALA A 2 -1.52 -16.42 -6.46
CA ALA A 2 -0.38 -15.49 -6.39
C ALA A 2 -0.56 -14.19 -7.21
N THR A 3 -1.01 -14.27 -8.48
CA THR A 3 -1.25 -13.09 -9.33
C THR A 3 -2.29 -12.12 -8.76
N VAL A 4 -3.36 -12.64 -8.16
CA VAL A 4 -4.43 -11.82 -7.53
C VAL A 4 -3.89 -11.10 -6.29
N ILE A 5 -3.07 -11.79 -5.48
CA ILE A 5 -2.42 -11.21 -4.30
C ILE A 5 -1.48 -10.07 -4.72
N LEU A 6 -0.72 -10.27 -5.79
CA LEU A 6 0.19 -9.25 -6.33
C LEU A 6 -0.57 -8.02 -6.86
N ILE A 7 -1.67 -8.23 -7.60
CA ILE A 7 -2.53 -7.14 -8.08
C ILE A 7 -3.11 -6.35 -6.89
N LEU A 8 -3.64 -7.05 -5.88
CA LEU A 8 -4.19 -6.41 -4.68
C LEU A 8 -3.12 -5.63 -3.89
N ALA A 9 -1.91 -6.18 -3.76
CA ALA A 9 -0.80 -5.52 -3.09
C ALA A 9 -0.44 -4.19 -3.77
N ILE A 10 -0.34 -4.19 -5.11
CA ILE A 10 -0.03 -3.01 -5.92
C ILE A 10 -1.17 -1.98 -5.81
N LEU A 11 -2.42 -2.40 -6.00
CA LEU A 11 -3.57 -1.49 -5.92
C LEU A 11 -3.69 -0.84 -4.54
N SER A 12 -3.52 -1.61 -3.48
CA SER A 12 -3.51 -1.10 -2.10
C SER A 12 -2.35 -0.13 -1.87
N LEU A 13 -1.17 -0.39 -2.46
CA LEU A 13 0.00 0.47 -2.29
C LEU A 13 -0.20 1.81 -2.99
N LEU A 14 -0.69 1.78 -4.23
CA LEU A 14 -1.03 2.98 -5.00
C LEU A 14 -2.11 3.80 -4.32
N SER A 15 -3.13 3.14 -3.76
CA SER A 15 -4.18 3.81 -2.99
C SER A 15 -3.61 4.48 -1.73
N GLY A 16 -2.69 3.82 -1.01
CA GLY A 16 -2.07 4.37 0.20
C GLY A 16 -1.22 5.60 -0.10
N ILE A 17 -0.36 5.52 -1.13
CA ILE A 17 0.46 6.65 -1.59
C ILE A 17 -0.43 7.78 -2.12
N GLY A 18 -1.45 7.44 -2.92
CA GLY A 18 -2.42 8.38 -3.45
C GLY A 18 -3.16 9.13 -2.36
N LEU A 19 -3.53 8.45 -1.27
CA LEU A 19 -4.18 9.07 -0.11
C LEU A 19 -3.25 10.05 0.60
N ILE A 20 -1.98 9.71 0.82
CA ILE A 20 -0.97 10.62 1.38
C ILE A 20 -0.81 11.86 0.50
N TYR A 21 -0.65 11.65 -0.81
CA TYR A 21 -0.50 12.73 -1.78
C TYR A 21 -1.72 13.64 -1.77
N TRP A 22 -2.94 13.08 -1.79
CA TRP A 22 -4.17 13.83 -1.77
C TRP A 22 -4.33 14.68 -0.50
N ILE A 23 -4.03 14.10 0.67
CA ILE A 23 -4.06 14.82 1.96
C ILE A 23 -3.04 15.96 1.96
N ASN A 24 -1.80 15.70 1.55
CA ASN A 24 -0.75 16.73 1.49
C ASN A 24 -1.08 17.82 0.46
N ARG A 25 -1.71 17.46 -0.65
CA ARG A 25 -2.19 18.39 -1.67
C ARG A 25 -3.29 19.30 -1.13
N ARG A 26 -4.29 18.76 -0.44
CA ARG A 26 -5.34 19.55 0.23
C ARG A 26 -4.77 20.49 1.28
N LYS A 27 -3.77 20.04 2.04
CA LYS A 27 -3.05 20.88 3.01
C LYS A 27 -2.31 22.04 2.34
N PHE A 28 -1.68 21.79 1.18
CA PHE A 28 -0.97 22.82 0.43
C PHE A 28 -1.92 23.91 -0.10
N TYR A 29 -3.03 23.54 -0.73
CA TYR A 29 -3.98 24.52 -1.30
C TYR A 29 -4.71 25.37 -0.25
N ARG A 30 -4.67 25.00 1.04
CA ARG A 30 -5.26 25.79 2.12
C ARG A 30 -4.31 26.88 2.64
N ARG A 31 -3.08 26.93 2.15
CA ARG A 31 -2.10 27.96 2.53
C ARG A 31 -2.25 29.17 1.63
N ASN A 32 -2.27 30.36 2.23
CA ASN A 32 -2.26 31.64 1.53
C ASN A 32 -0.81 32.05 1.15
N VAL A 33 -0.65 33.24 0.54
CA VAL A 33 0.65 33.74 0.05
C VAL A 33 1.74 33.86 1.12
N ALA A 34 1.34 34.00 2.39
CA ALA A 34 2.23 34.02 3.55
C ALA A 34 2.52 32.62 4.13
N GLY A 35 1.96 31.55 3.54
CA GLY A 35 2.11 30.18 4.02
C GLY A 35 1.24 29.81 5.22
N LEU A 36 0.33 30.70 5.65
CA LEU A 36 -0.57 30.48 6.78
C LEU A 36 -1.79 29.65 6.35
N GLU A 37 -2.19 28.69 7.18
CA GLU A 37 -3.42 27.93 6.94
C GLU A 37 -4.63 28.84 7.19
N GLY A 38 -5.39 29.16 6.13
CA GLY A 38 -6.64 29.89 6.25
C GLY A 38 -7.77 28.97 6.69
N PHE A 39 -8.34 29.20 7.86
CA PHE A 39 -9.57 28.55 8.32
C PHE A 39 -10.63 29.61 8.59
N SER A 40 -11.88 29.35 8.18
CA SER A 40 -13.01 30.25 8.43
C SER A 40 -13.48 30.23 9.88
N SER A 41 -13.21 29.16 10.62
CA SER A 41 -13.67 28.96 11.99
C SER A 41 -12.74 28.04 12.78
N PHE A 42 -12.70 28.22 14.10
CA PHE A 42 -11.90 27.40 15.01
C PHE A 42 -12.31 25.93 14.94
N GLU A 43 -13.61 25.63 14.95
CA GLU A 43 -14.14 24.27 14.85
C GLU A 43 -13.75 23.57 13.55
N ALA A 44 -13.85 24.29 12.41
CA ALA A 44 -13.41 23.77 11.12
C ALA A 44 -11.92 23.39 11.14
N SER A 45 -11.07 24.20 11.79
CA SER A 45 -9.64 23.89 11.92
C SER A 45 -9.38 22.58 12.67
N LEU A 46 -10.17 22.30 13.71
CA LEU A 46 -10.06 21.07 14.51
C LEU A 46 -10.53 19.86 13.71
N PHE A 47 -11.72 19.93 13.09
CA PHE A 47 -12.26 18.84 12.28
C PHE A 47 -11.34 18.45 11.12
N ILE A 48 -10.84 19.44 10.38
CA ILE A 48 -9.96 19.18 9.23
C ILE A 48 -8.63 18.59 9.69
N ARG A 49 -8.01 19.11 10.76
CA ARG A 49 -6.78 18.53 11.32
C ARG A 49 -6.98 17.12 11.84
N PHE A 50 -8.14 16.84 12.42
CA PHE A 50 -8.50 15.51 12.91
C PHE A 50 -8.60 14.49 11.77
N ILE A 51 -9.32 14.84 10.69
CA ILE A 51 -9.43 14.00 9.49
C ILE A 51 -8.08 13.84 8.79
N GLU A 52 -7.25 14.89 8.70
CA GLU A 52 -5.91 14.78 8.14
C GLU A 52 -5.03 13.81 8.93
N ARG A 53 -5.14 13.79 10.27
CA ARG A 53 -4.41 12.85 11.12
C ARG A 53 -4.92 11.44 10.90
N ILE A 54 -6.22 11.20 10.96
CA ILE A 54 -6.81 9.87 10.73
C ILE A 54 -6.47 9.35 9.33
N GLY A 55 -6.62 10.18 8.30
CA GLY A 55 -6.33 9.82 6.93
C GLY A 55 -4.86 9.43 6.71
N LYS A 56 -3.92 10.11 7.37
CA LYS A 56 -2.50 9.72 7.34
C LYS A 56 -2.25 8.38 8.02
N TRP A 57 -2.85 8.16 9.19
CA TRP A 57 -2.76 6.86 9.88
C TRP A 57 -3.33 5.74 9.02
N LEU A 58 -4.50 5.95 8.42
CA LEU A 58 -5.11 4.98 7.52
C LEU A 58 -4.22 4.68 6.31
N ALA A 59 -3.59 5.70 5.73
CA ALA A 59 -2.67 5.51 4.61
C ALA A 59 -1.43 4.70 5.01
N TYR A 60 -0.86 4.95 6.19
CA TYR A 60 0.27 4.15 6.70
C TYR A 60 -0.11 2.69 6.93
N VAL A 61 -1.30 2.44 7.47
CA VAL A 61 -1.83 1.07 7.63
C VAL A 61 -1.97 0.40 6.26
N LEU A 62 -2.48 1.11 5.26
CA LEU A 62 -2.64 0.60 3.90
C LEU A 62 -1.29 0.23 3.25
N ILE A 63 -0.28 1.09 3.41
CA ILE A 63 1.07 0.84 2.89
C ILE A 63 1.69 -0.36 3.60
N LEU A 64 1.57 -0.44 4.93
CA LEU A 64 2.09 -1.57 5.71
C LEU A 64 1.42 -2.89 5.31
N PHE A 65 0.11 -2.86 5.11
CA PHE A 65 -0.67 -4.01 4.64
C PHE A 65 -0.23 -4.45 3.24
N SER A 66 0.07 -3.52 2.34
CA SER A 66 0.62 -3.84 1.02
C SER A 66 1.99 -4.52 1.08
N LEU A 67 2.90 -4.05 1.96
CA LEU A 67 4.18 -4.74 2.16
C LEU A 67 3.98 -6.16 2.69
N PHE A 68 3.03 -6.34 3.61
CA PHE A 68 2.70 -7.65 4.15
C PHE A 68 2.21 -8.61 3.06
N LEU A 69 1.29 -8.17 2.18
CA LEU A 69 0.82 -8.97 1.04
C LEU A 69 1.96 -9.31 0.07
N PHE A 70 2.87 -8.36 -0.18
CA PHE A 70 4.03 -8.58 -1.03
C PHE A 70 4.97 -9.64 -0.45
N TYR A 71 5.16 -9.63 0.87
CA TYR A 71 5.95 -10.64 1.57
C TYR A 71 5.36 -12.05 1.43
N ILE A 72 4.03 -12.18 1.63
CA ILE A 72 3.33 -13.46 1.45
C ILE A 72 3.46 -13.97 0.00
N HIS A 73 3.36 -13.08 -0.98
CA HIS A 73 3.58 -13.44 -2.39
C HIS A 73 5.00 -13.98 -2.63
N SER A 74 6.02 -13.39 -2.00
CA SER A 74 7.42 -13.85 -2.13
C SER A 74 7.59 -15.28 -1.61
N LEU A 75 6.98 -15.62 -0.49
CA LEU A 75 7.02 -16.98 0.08
C LEU A 75 6.33 -18.01 -0.82
N GLU A 76 5.23 -17.64 -1.46
CA GLU A 76 4.51 -18.56 -2.34
C GLU A 76 5.28 -18.84 -3.64
N LYS A 77 6.06 -17.86 -4.13
CA LYS A 77 6.94 -18.02 -5.29
C LYS A 77 8.01 -19.08 -5.05
N GLU A 78 8.71 -19.02 -3.93
CA GLU A 78 9.74 -20.01 -3.55
C GLU A 78 9.16 -21.43 -3.48
N ARG A 79 7.96 -21.58 -2.92
CA ARG A 79 7.27 -22.88 -2.81
C ARG A 79 6.89 -23.49 -4.17
N ILE A 80 6.61 -22.66 -5.18
CA ILE A 80 6.27 -23.14 -6.53
C ILE A 80 7.52 -23.59 -7.27
N GLU A 81 8.62 -22.84 -7.15
CA GLU A 81 9.92 -23.16 -7.76
C GLU A 81 10.45 -24.51 -7.23
N ASP A 82 10.42 -24.73 -5.91
CA ASP A 82 10.83 -26.00 -5.29
C ASP A 82 10.02 -27.21 -5.77
N LYS A 83 8.71 -27.02 -5.97
CA LYS A 83 7.83 -28.08 -6.47
C LYS A 83 8.12 -28.43 -7.92
N GLN A 84 8.39 -27.43 -8.76
CA GLN A 84 8.74 -27.67 -10.16
C GLN A 84 10.06 -28.42 -10.29
N GLN A 85 11.09 -28.02 -9.54
CA GLN A 85 12.39 -28.73 -9.53
C GLN A 85 12.25 -30.19 -9.09
N ARG A 86 11.45 -30.47 -8.05
CA ARG A 86 11.19 -31.85 -7.62
C ARG A 86 10.44 -32.68 -8.67
N ILE A 87 9.53 -32.08 -9.42
CA ILE A 87 8.80 -32.75 -10.50
C ILE A 87 9.75 -33.05 -11.66
N GLU A 88 10.59 -32.09 -12.07
CA GLU A 88 11.58 -32.26 -13.14
C GLU A 88 12.57 -33.38 -12.81
N MET A 89 13.19 -33.36 -11.62
CA MET A 89 14.10 -34.43 -11.19
C MET A 89 13.42 -35.81 -11.10
N GLY A 90 12.15 -35.86 -10.69
CA GLY A 90 11.38 -37.10 -10.65
C GLY A 90 11.06 -37.66 -12.03
N ASN A 91 10.81 -36.78 -13.01
CA ASN A 91 10.55 -37.17 -14.39
C ASN A 91 11.84 -37.67 -15.06
N GLU A 92 12.96 -36.98 -14.87
CA GLU A 92 14.28 -37.41 -15.37
C GLU A 92 14.68 -38.78 -14.82
N ALA A 93 14.50 -39.02 -13.51
CA ALA A 93 14.79 -40.32 -12.89
C ALA A 93 13.86 -41.46 -13.33
N SER A 94 12.70 -41.14 -13.92
CA SER A 94 11.76 -42.14 -14.44
C SER A 94 11.98 -42.46 -15.92
N THR A 95 12.80 -41.66 -16.62
CA THR A 95 13.08 -41.81 -18.07
C THR A 95 14.38 -42.58 -18.35
N THR A 96 15.21 -42.80 -17.32
CA THR A 96 16.44 -43.62 -17.32
C THR A 96 16.19 -45.00 -16.75
#